data_AF-A0A1F8T4W9-F1
#
_entry.id   AF-A0A1F8T4W9-F1
#
_cell.length_a   1.000
_cell.length_b   1.000
_cell.length_c   1.000
_cell.angle_alpha   90.00
_cell.angle_beta   90.00
_cell.angle_gamma   90.00
#
_symmetry.space_group_name_H-M   'P 1'
#
loop_
_entity.id
_entity.type
_entity.pdbx_description
1 polymer ?
#
loop_
_entity_poly.entity_id
_entity_poly.type
_entity_poly.pdbx_seq_one_letter_code
_entity_poly.pdbx_strand_id
1 'polypeptide(L)'
;MRDPGLVSPAHPTGPVQSGWIARLAITLLVAAEIIRTLTDQDTQTRLAWYAGPTAAYMILFAFTLWYARPARWLSHLYLGTQSLLVLAMFGLDPEIDSVTAFFIPLAFQAPLLFSGGIRWLWVGILVFLTGGALVITHGVLEGMAFAMGPLAGVIALPAFMIANQEIEAARRRSQIMLAELRETNRQLQSHADQVEELAGLRERNRLARNLHDTVSQLLFSVVLTSRSAQILLDRDPPQVRRELEVLQELTATALNKLRSLISQLRP
;
A
#
# COMPACT_ATOMS: atom_id res chain seq x y z
N MET A 1 6.87 -7.72 -24.12
CA MET A 1 7.26 -6.73 -23.10
C MET A 1 6.21 -5.63 -23.13
N ARG A 2 5.24 -5.67 -22.22
CA ARG A 2 4.27 -4.59 -22.03
C ARG A 2 4.83 -3.68 -20.95
N ASP A 3 5.01 -2.42 -21.32
CA ASP A 3 5.40 -1.32 -20.45
C ASP A 3 4.36 -1.20 -19.30
N PRO A 4 4.74 -1.48 -18.03
CA PRO A 4 3.85 -1.25 -16.92
C PRO A 4 3.81 0.26 -16.70
N GLY A 5 2.80 0.89 -17.30
CA GLY A 5 2.57 2.32 -17.21
C GLY A 5 2.83 2.82 -15.79
N LEU A 6 3.83 3.68 -15.68
CA LEU A 6 4.12 4.47 -14.49
C LEU A 6 2.80 5.06 -14.02
N VAL A 7 2.25 4.47 -12.97
CA VAL A 7 1.12 5.02 -12.24
C VAL A 7 1.63 6.34 -11.70
N SER A 8 1.36 7.41 -12.44
CA SER A 8 1.67 8.78 -12.08
C SER A 8 1.22 8.98 -10.63
N PRO A 9 2.03 9.63 -9.78
CA PRO A 9 1.69 9.78 -8.37
C PRO A 9 0.37 10.53 -8.28
N ALA A 10 -0.72 9.78 -8.07
CA ALA A 10 -1.98 10.36 -7.66
C ALA A 10 -1.74 10.90 -6.25
N HIS A 11 -1.31 12.16 -6.17
CA HIS A 11 -1.36 12.93 -4.94
C HIS A 11 -2.77 12.78 -4.37
N PRO A 12 -2.95 12.63 -3.05
CA PRO A 12 -4.28 12.60 -2.46
C PRO A 12 -5.04 13.87 -2.88
N THR A 13 -5.95 13.74 -3.85
CA THR A 13 -6.70 14.86 -4.45
C THR A 13 -7.85 15.32 -3.57
N GLY A 14 -8.12 14.58 -2.49
CA GLY A 14 -9.15 14.87 -1.51
C GLY A 14 -8.63 15.66 -0.30
N PRO A 15 -9.54 16.34 0.43
CA PRO A 15 -9.23 16.87 1.75
C PRO A 15 -8.79 15.77 2.72
N VAL A 16 -7.93 16.15 3.67
CA VAL A 16 -7.36 15.27 4.71
C VAL A 16 -8.49 14.72 5.59
N GLN A 17 -8.31 13.51 6.12
CA GLN A 17 -9.17 12.96 7.17
C GLN A 17 -8.40 13.00 8.50
N SER A 18 -9.01 13.52 9.55
CA SER A 18 -8.43 13.52 10.90
C SER A 18 -8.93 12.33 11.71
N GLY A 19 -7.99 11.59 12.30
CA GLY A 19 -8.28 10.57 13.32
C GLY A 19 -8.69 11.19 14.65
N TRP A 20 -9.24 10.38 15.56
CA TRP A 20 -9.76 10.84 16.85
C TRP A 20 -8.69 11.52 17.72
N ILE A 21 -7.44 11.05 17.68
CA ILE A 21 -6.31 11.64 18.42
C ILE A 21 -6.05 13.08 17.96
N ALA A 22 -6.06 13.33 16.65
CA ALA A 22 -5.84 14.66 16.10
C ALA A 22 -6.97 15.63 16.48
N ARG A 23 -8.22 15.15 16.51
CA ARG A 23 -9.38 15.94 16.97
C ARG A 23 -9.30 16.26 18.45
N LEU A 24 -8.89 15.29 19.27
CA LEU A 24 -8.69 15.50 20.70
C LEU A 24 -7.57 16.53 20.95
N ALA A 25 -6.42 16.37 20.27
CA ALA A 25 -5.29 17.27 20.40
C ALA A 25 -5.64 18.72 20.04
N ILE A 26 -6.34 18.93 18.91
CA ILE A 26 -6.74 20.29 18.52
C ILE A 26 -7.80 20.87 19.45
N THR A 27 -8.72 20.04 19.97
CA THR A 27 -9.72 20.50 20.95
C THR A 27 -9.05 20.93 22.25
N LEU A 28 -8.04 20.18 22.72
CA LEU A 28 -7.24 20.57 23.88
C LEU A 28 -6.44 21.85 23.64
N LEU A 29 -5.88 22.03 22.43
CA LEU A 29 -5.20 23.27 22.06
C LEU A 29 -6.15 24.47 22.15
N VAL A 30 -7.36 24.36 21.57
CA VAL A 30 -8.35 25.45 21.63
C VAL A 30 -8.78 25.72 23.08
N ALA A 31 -9.00 24.68 23.87
CA ALA A 31 -9.35 24.83 25.29
C ALA A 31 -8.24 25.54 26.07
N ALA A 32 -6.97 25.19 25.83
CA ALA A 32 -5.82 25.86 26.44
C ALA A 32 -5.74 27.34 26.04
N GLU A 33 -6.01 27.65 24.77
CA GLU A 33 -5.98 29.03 24.28
C GLU A 33 -7.08 29.90 24.89
N ILE A 34 -8.27 29.31 25.06
CA ILE A 34 -9.38 29.98 25.76
C ILE A 34 -9.00 30.23 27.21
N ILE A 35 -8.46 29.24 27.92
CA ILE A 35 -8.04 29.42 29.32
C ILE A 35 -7.00 30.53 29.40
N ARG A 36 -5.96 30.49 28.56
CA ARG A 36 -4.91 31.50 28.51
C ARG A 36 -5.49 32.90 28.29
N THR A 37 -6.37 33.04 27.31
CA THR A 37 -7.00 34.33 26.97
C THR A 37 -7.90 34.84 28.10
N LEU A 38 -8.67 33.96 28.75
CA LEU A 38 -9.59 34.36 29.84
C LEU A 38 -8.87 34.63 31.18
N THR A 39 -7.66 34.08 31.39
CA THR A 39 -6.86 34.35 32.59
C THR A 39 -6.14 35.70 32.57
N ASP A 40 -6.11 36.35 31.42
CA ASP A 40 -5.48 37.66 31.25
C ASP A 40 -6.26 38.77 31.98
N GLN A 41 -5.55 39.63 32.72
CA GLN A 41 -6.16 40.64 33.61
C GLN A 41 -6.92 41.71 32.82
N ASP A 42 -6.41 42.11 31.65
CA ASP A 42 -7.05 43.10 30.80
C ASP A 42 -8.29 42.52 30.11
N THR A 43 -8.22 41.24 29.73
CA THR A 43 -9.38 40.49 29.23
C THR A 43 -10.50 40.40 30.27
N GLN A 44 -10.19 40.18 31.56
CA GLN A 44 -11.21 40.09 32.61
C GLN A 44 -12.04 41.37 32.72
N THR A 45 -11.42 42.53 32.49
CA THR A 45 -12.12 43.83 32.48
C THR A 45 -13.07 43.98 31.28
N ARG A 46 -12.77 43.30 30.16
CA ARG A 46 -13.54 43.34 28.90
C ARG A 46 -14.24 42.02 28.56
N LEU A 47 -14.44 41.14 29.54
CA LEU A 47 -14.88 39.76 29.34
C LEU A 47 -16.16 39.64 28.48
N ALA A 48 -17.11 40.56 28.66
CA ALA A 48 -18.36 40.60 27.91
C ALA A 48 -18.13 40.76 26.39
N TRP A 49 -17.09 41.49 25.98
CA TRP A 49 -16.74 41.72 24.59
C TRP A 49 -16.00 40.53 23.96
N TYR A 50 -15.29 39.74 24.77
CA TYR A 50 -14.56 38.54 24.32
C TYR A 50 -15.42 37.27 24.31
N ALA A 51 -16.38 37.16 25.23
CA ALA A 51 -17.19 35.95 25.39
C ALA A 51 -18.01 35.62 24.13
N GLY A 52 -18.62 36.63 23.50
CA GLY A 52 -19.44 36.46 22.29
C GLY A 52 -18.64 35.92 21.09
N PRO A 53 -17.59 36.62 20.65
CA PRO A 53 -16.73 36.16 19.56
C PRO A 53 -16.09 34.80 19.82
N THR A 54 -15.63 34.53 21.05
CA THR A 54 -15.04 33.23 21.41
C THR A 54 -16.08 32.11 21.34
N ALA A 55 -17.30 32.34 21.83
CA ALA A 55 -18.39 31.36 21.73
C ALA A 55 -18.80 31.10 20.27
N ALA A 56 -18.91 32.15 19.46
CA ALA A 56 -19.19 32.05 18.03
C ALA A 56 -18.10 31.26 17.30
N TYR A 57 -16.83 31.56 17.60
CA TYR A 57 -15.67 30.83 17.09
C TYR A 57 -15.76 29.34 17.44
N MET A 58 -16.10 29.01 18.68
CA MET A 58 -16.21 27.63 19.16
C MET A 58 -17.35 26.85 18.52
N ILE A 59 -18.52 27.47 18.36
CA ILE A 59 -19.66 26.84 17.69
C ILE A 59 -19.29 26.50 16.24
N LEU A 60 -18.66 27.45 15.55
CA LEU A 60 -18.15 27.21 14.20
C LEU A 60 -17.11 26.08 14.21
N PHE A 61 -16.11 26.16 15.10
CA PHE A 61 -15.03 25.19 15.20
C PHE A 61 -15.53 23.76 15.45
N ALA A 62 -16.50 23.60 16.35
CA ALA A 62 -17.16 22.33 16.60
C ALA A 62 -17.97 21.87 15.38
N PHE A 63 -18.67 22.78 14.70
CA PHE A 63 -19.43 22.43 13.50
C PHE A 63 -18.54 21.76 12.43
N THR A 64 -17.31 22.22 12.20
CA THR A 64 -16.42 21.57 11.20
C THR A 64 -15.74 20.29 11.65
N LEU A 65 -15.59 20.07 12.95
CA LEU A 65 -15.06 18.82 13.49
C LEU A 65 -16.08 17.67 13.45
N TRP A 66 -17.37 18.01 13.57
CA TRP A 66 -18.45 17.03 13.68
C TRP A 66 -19.35 16.93 12.43
N TYR A 67 -19.51 18.00 11.64
CA TYR A 67 -20.38 18.00 10.47
C TYR A 67 -19.62 17.64 9.18
N ALA A 68 -20.22 16.79 8.34
CA ALA A 68 -19.63 16.32 7.10
C ALA A 68 -19.61 17.44 6.04
N ARG A 69 -18.39 17.78 5.59
CA ARG A 69 -18.01 18.62 4.44
C ARG A 69 -19.13 19.53 3.86
N PRO A 70 -19.23 20.80 4.31
CA PRO A 70 -20.16 21.74 3.71
C PRO A 70 -19.84 21.99 2.22
N ALA A 71 -20.80 22.53 1.47
CA ALA A 71 -20.57 22.88 0.06
C ALA A 71 -19.34 23.81 -0.08
N ARG A 72 -18.61 23.71 -1.20
CA ARG A 72 -17.31 24.40 -1.38
C ARG A 72 -17.35 25.90 -1.05
N TRP A 73 -18.41 26.60 -1.46
CA TRP A 73 -18.56 28.03 -1.18
C TRP A 73 -18.80 28.33 0.32
N LEU A 74 -19.56 27.47 1.03
CA LEU A 74 -19.73 27.59 2.49
C LEU A 74 -18.40 27.39 3.21
N SER A 75 -17.50 26.53 2.73
CA SER A 75 -16.19 26.33 3.35
C SER A 75 -15.36 27.61 3.36
N HIS A 76 -15.40 28.40 2.28
CA HIS A 76 -14.72 29.70 2.20
C HIS A 76 -15.35 30.72 3.16
N LEU A 77 -16.68 30.83 3.15
CA LEU A 77 -17.40 31.73 4.05
C LEU A 77 -17.15 31.38 5.52
N TYR A 78 -17.16 30.10 5.84
CA TYR A 78 -16.91 29.59 7.17
C TYR A 78 -15.50 29.96 7.66
N LEU A 79 -14.45 29.64 6.89
CA LEU A 79 -13.08 29.91 7.32
C LEU A 79 -12.79 31.43 7.33
N GLY A 80 -13.35 32.17 6.38
CA GLY A 80 -13.31 33.63 6.37
C GLY A 80 -13.99 34.26 7.58
N THR A 81 -15.18 33.77 7.97
CA THR A 81 -15.90 34.24 9.15
C THR A 81 -15.11 33.98 10.43
N GLN A 82 -14.51 32.78 10.59
CA GLN A 82 -13.66 32.51 11.74
C GLN A 82 -12.40 33.39 11.76
N SER A 83 -11.78 33.62 10.60
CA SER A 83 -10.62 34.51 10.51
C SER A 83 -10.98 35.94 10.93
N LEU A 84 -12.17 36.44 10.51
CA LEU A 84 -12.69 37.73 10.92
C LEU A 84 -12.98 37.79 12.42
N LEU A 85 -13.50 36.72 13.03
CA LEU A 85 -13.70 36.64 14.48
C LEU A 85 -12.38 36.74 15.24
N VAL A 86 -11.33 36.04 14.79
CA VAL A 86 -9.99 36.13 15.40
C VAL A 86 -9.42 37.54 15.27
N LEU A 87 -9.56 38.19 14.11
CA LEU A 87 -9.15 39.58 13.92
C LEU A 87 -9.95 40.56 14.77
N ALA A 88 -11.27 40.32 14.93
CA ALA A 88 -12.12 41.14 15.77
C ALA A 88 -11.72 41.02 17.25
N MET A 89 -11.44 39.79 17.72
CA MET A 89 -10.90 39.56 19.06
C MET A 89 -9.55 40.26 19.24
N PHE A 90 -8.64 40.14 18.26
CA PHE A 90 -7.32 40.77 18.34
C PHE A 90 -7.41 42.31 18.35
N GLY A 91 -8.37 42.89 17.63
CA GLY A 91 -8.62 44.33 17.63
C GLY A 91 -9.19 44.88 18.94
N LEU A 92 -9.79 44.02 19.79
CA LEU A 92 -10.29 44.43 21.11
C LEU A 92 -9.15 44.65 22.10
N ASP A 93 -8.07 43.88 22.00
CA ASP A 93 -6.87 44.05 22.80
C ASP A 93 -5.63 43.55 22.04
N PRO A 94 -4.93 44.45 21.33
CA PRO A 94 -3.75 44.10 20.54
C PRO A 94 -2.57 43.59 21.36
N GLU A 95 -2.52 43.88 22.66
CA GLU A 95 -1.39 43.49 23.53
C GLU A 95 -1.44 42.00 23.89
N ILE A 96 -2.58 41.35 23.65
CA ILE A 96 -2.78 39.94 23.94
C ILE A 96 -2.29 39.10 22.75
N ASP A 97 -1.02 38.72 22.84
CA ASP A 97 -0.36 37.84 21.87
C ASP A 97 -1.11 36.51 21.65
N SER A 98 -1.75 36.01 22.71
CA SER A 98 -2.47 34.73 22.75
C SER A 98 -3.61 34.64 21.73
N VAL A 99 -4.30 35.75 21.44
CA VAL A 99 -5.40 35.75 20.47
C VAL A 99 -4.96 35.30 19.08
N THR A 100 -3.71 35.56 18.70
CA THR A 100 -3.18 35.14 17.40
C THR A 100 -2.96 33.62 17.28
N ALA A 101 -2.86 32.90 18.39
CA ALA A 101 -2.74 31.44 18.37
C ALA A 101 -4.07 30.76 17.95
N PHE A 102 -5.21 31.46 17.98
CA PHE A 102 -6.45 30.97 17.36
C PHE A 102 -6.35 30.81 15.84
N PHE A 103 -5.31 31.31 15.16
CA PHE A 103 -5.07 30.96 13.75
C PHE A 103 -4.57 29.52 13.56
N ILE A 104 -3.97 28.88 14.57
CA ILE A 104 -3.44 27.51 14.46
C ILE A 104 -4.56 26.47 14.22
N PRO A 105 -5.69 26.47 14.97
CA PRO A 105 -6.82 25.60 14.68
C PRO A 105 -7.50 25.87 13.32
N LEU A 106 -7.45 27.11 12.81
CA LEU A 106 -7.92 27.42 11.46
C LEU A 106 -7.01 26.78 10.41
N ALA A 107 -5.70 26.79 10.63
CA ALA A 107 -4.74 26.10 9.78
C ALA A 107 -4.92 24.58 9.81
N PHE A 108 -5.36 24.00 10.94
CA PHE A 108 -5.77 22.59 11.03
C PHE A 108 -7.01 22.27 10.18
N GLN A 109 -7.97 23.19 10.10
CA GLN A 109 -9.19 23.00 9.32
C GLN A 109 -8.98 23.17 7.81
N ALA A 110 -8.03 23.98 7.37
CA ALA A 110 -7.78 24.22 5.95
C ALA A 110 -7.55 22.93 5.13
N PRO A 111 -6.73 21.96 5.57
CA PRO A 111 -6.60 20.67 4.91
C PRO A 111 -7.85 19.77 4.96
N LEU A 112 -8.72 19.95 5.96
CA LEU A 112 -9.97 19.18 6.11
C LEU A 112 -11.07 19.68 5.16
N LEU A 113 -11.09 20.99 4.90
CA LEU A 113 -12.08 21.66 4.07
C LEU A 113 -11.67 21.73 2.60
N PHE A 114 -10.38 21.93 2.30
CA PHE A 114 -9.90 22.21 0.95
C PHE A 114 -8.91 21.16 0.44
N SER A 115 -8.85 21.02 -0.89
CA SER A 115 -7.85 20.20 -1.59
C SER A 115 -7.08 21.01 -2.63
N GLY A 116 -5.93 20.48 -3.04
CA GLY A 116 -5.05 21.12 -4.03
C GLY A 116 -4.50 22.48 -3.60
N GLY A 117 -4.30 23.37 -4.56
CA GLY A 117 -3.70 24.70 -4.34
C GLY A 117 -4.54 25.64 -3.46
N ILE A 118 -5.86 25.48 -3.42
CA ILE A 118 -6.77 26.33 -2.61
C ILE A 118 -6.46 26.21 -1.12
N ARG A 119 -6.03 25.02 -0.66
CA ARG A 119 -5.59 24.81 0.71
C ARG A 119 -4.40 25.70 1.07
N TRP A 120 -3.39 25.73 0.20
CA TRP A 120 -2.19 26.54 0.41
C TRP A 120 -2.45 28.03 0.26
N LEU A 121 -3.41 28.42 -0.58
CA LEU A 121 -3.90 29.80 -0.63
C LEU A 121 -4.44 30.23 0.74
N TRP A 122 -5.29 29.42 1.37
CA TRP A 122 -5.82 29.73 2.70
C TRP A 122 -4.74 29.71 3.79
N VAL A 123 -3.82 28.74 3.78
CA VAL A 123 -2.68 28.75 4.71
C VAL A 123 -1.85 30.02 4.54
N GLY A 124 -1.59 30.46 3.31
CA GLY A 124 -0.90 31.71 3.02
C GLY A 124 -1.66 32.95 3.51
N ILE A 125 -2.99 32.98 3.36
CA ILE A 125 -3.84 34.04 3.93
C ILE A 125 -3.72 34.05 5.45
N LEU A 126 -3.82 32.90 6.12
CA LEU A 126 -3.70 32.81 7.58
C LEU A 126 -2.33 33.27 8.06
N VAL A 127 -1.24 32.85 7.40
CA VAL A 127 0.13 33.35 7.67
C VAL A 127 0.19 34.87 7.57
N PHE A 128 -0.37 35.44 6.50
CA PHE A 128 -0.38 36.88 6.30
C PHE A 128 -1.21 37.60 7.36
N LEU A 129 -2.38 37.07 7.74
CA LEU A 129 -3.21 37.64 8.79
C LEU A 129 -2.53 37.59 10.16
N THR A 130 -1.91 36.47 10.52
CA THR A 130 -1.18 36.31 11.79
C THR A 130 0.01 37.27 11.87
N GLY A 131 0.88 37.27 10.86
CA GLY A 131 2.08 38.12 10.86
C GLY A 131 1.74 39.60 10.69
N GLY A 132 0.82 39.91 9.78
CA GLY A 132 0.38 41.28 9.49
C GLY A 132 -0.29 41.94 10.69
N ALA A 133 -1.16 41.21 11.40
CA ALA A 133 -1.82 41.73 12.61
C ALA A 133 -0.78 42.13 13.67
N LEU A 134 0.20 41.27 13.96
CA LEU A 134 1.23 41.54 14.97
C LEU A 134 2.21 42.64 14.56
N VAL A 135 2.61 42.67 13.28
CA VAL A 135 3.52 43.71 12.77
C VAL A 135 2.88 45.09 12.77
N ILE A 136 1.57 45.18 12.47
CA ILE A 136 0.85 46.45 12.49
C ILE A 136 0.75 47.00 13.91
N THR A 137 0.58 46.14 14.92
CA THR A 137 0.32 46.57 16.30
C THR A 137 1.58 46.74 17.14
N HIS A 138 2.56 45.85 17.02
CA HIS A 138 3.81 45.88 17.80
C HIS A 138 5.01 46.42 17.01
N GLY A 139 4.79 46.86 15.75
CA GLY A 139 5.86 47.22 14.84
C GLY A 139 6.60 46.01 14.28
N VAL A 140 7.57 46.27 13.40
CA VAL A 140 8.21 45.23 12.58
C VAL A 140 8.99 44.22 13.42
N LEU A 141 9.87 44.70 14.31
CA LEU A 141 10.80 43.81 15.03
C LEU A 141 10.07 42.94 16.08
N GLU A 142 9.32 43.57 16.98
CA GLU A 142 8.58 42.86 18.04
C GLU A 142 7.43 42.04 17.45
N GLY A 143 6.69 42.60 16.49
CA GLY A 143 5.61 41.88 15.82
C GLY A 143 6.09 40.60 15.11
N MET A 144 7.25 40.63 14.46
CA MET A 144 7.86 39.43 13.89
C MET A 144 8.26 38.42 14.96
N ALA A 145 8.82 38.87 16.09
CA ALA A 145 9.21 38.01 17.19
C ALA A 145 8.00 37.27 17.79
N PHE A 146 6.91 37.99 18.10
CA PHE A 146 5.66 37.39 18.58
C PHE A 146 5.02 36.47 17.54
N ALA A 147 5.14 36.79 16.25
CA ALA A 147 4.55 35.99 15.18
C ALA A 147 5.21 34.63 15.00
N MET A 148 6.48 34.43 15.41
CA MET A 148 7.22 33.18 15.18
C MET A 148 6.49 31.93 15.69
N GLY A 149 5.96 31.97 16.92
CA GLY A 149 5.25 30.83 17.52
C GLY A 149 3.98 30.45 16.75
N PRO A 150 3.01 31.37 16.63
CA PRO A 150 1.79 31.16 15.86
C PRO A 150 2.03 30.79 14.40
N LEU A 151 2.98 31.45 13.71
CA LEU A 151 3.32 31.14 12.32
C LEU A 151 3.88 29.73 12.16
N ALA A 152 4.71 29.28 13.09
CA ALA A 152 5.19 27.90 13.09
C ALA A 152 4.02 26.91 13.17
N GLY A 153 3.03 27.17 14.04
CA GLY A 153 1.81 26.33 14.12
C GLY A 153 0.97 26.37 12.85
N VAL A 154 0.73 27.56 12.29
CA VAL A 154 -0.08 27.78 11.07
C VAL A 154 0.55 27.09 9.85
N ILE A 155 1.87 27.00 9.77
CA ILE A 155 2.58 26.37 8.65
C ILE A 155 2.82 24.88 8.91
N ALA A 156 3.37 24.52 10.06
CA ALA A 156 3.84 23.17 10.34
C ALA A 156 2.69 22.18 10.49
N LEU A 157 1.57 22.58 11.10
CA LEU A 157 0.45 21.69 11.35
C LEU A 157 -0.21 21.17 10.05
N PRO A 158 -0.62 22.03 9.09
CA PRO A 158 -1.14 21.55 7.81
C PRO A 158 -0.09 20.79 7.01
N ALA A 159 1.19 21.23 7.01
CA ALA A 159 2.26 20.50 6.34
C ALA A 159 2.42 19.07 6.89
N PHE A 160 2.45 18.92 8.21
CA PHE A 160 2.57 17.63 8.90
C PHE A 160 1.37 16.72 8.61
N MET A 161 0.14 17.25 8.64
CA MET A 161 -1.07 16.49 8.31
C MET A 161 -1.02 15.94 6.87
N ILE A 162 -0.58 16.75 5.92
CA ILE A 162 -0.47 16.37 4.51
C ILE A 162 0.61 15.31 4.32
N ALA A 163 1.80 15.55 4.87
CA ALA A 163 2.90 14.60 4.81
C ALA A 163 2.51 13.24 5.40
N ASN A 164 1.83 13.22 6.55
CA ASN A 164 1.36 11.97 7.14
C ASN A 164 0.32 11.27 6.27
N GLN A 165 -0.62 11.99 5.68
CA GLN A 165 -1.61 11.37 4.79
C GLN A 165 -0.95 10.77 3.54
N GLU A 166 0.06 11.44 2.97
CA GLU A 166 0.83 10.93 1.84
C GLU A 166 1.61 9.66 2.22
N ILE A 167 2.24 9.66 3.40
CA ILE A 167 2.94 8.48 3.94
C ILE A 167 1.96 7.32 4.15
N GLU A 168 0.79 7.56 4.74
CA GLU A 168 -0.23 6.53 4.94
C GLU A 168 -0.76 5.98 3.61
N ALA A 169 -1.00 6.84 2.64
CA ALA A 169 -1.43 6.44 1.30
C ALA A 169 -0.36 5.58 0.60
N ALA A 170 0.91 5.97 0.69
CA ALA A 170 2.03 5.21 0.15
C ALA A 170 2.18 3.84 0.83
N ARG A 171 2.06 3.78 2.16
CA ARG A 171 2.08 2.52 2.92
C ARG A 171 0.96 1.58 2.52
N ARG A 172 -0.27 2.08 2.39
CA ARG A 172 -1.42 1.27 1.94
C ARG A 172 -1.18 0.69 0.53
N ARG A 173 -0.66 1.48 -0.40
CA ARG A 173 -0.32 1.02 -1.75
C ARG A 173 0.74 -0.07 -1.73
N SER A 174 1.82 0.13 -0.95
CA SER A 174 2.87 -0.88 -0.79
C SER A 174 2.32 -2.19 -0.22
N GLN A 175 1.43 -2.13 0.78
CA GLN A 175 0.78 -3.32 1.34
C GLN A 175 -0.09 -4.06 0.31
N ILE A 176 -0.87 -3.34 -0.49
CA ILE A 176 -1.68 -3.93 -1.57
C ILE A 176 -0.76 -4.62 -2.59
N MET A 177 0.30 -3.95 -3.05
CA MET A 177 1.25 -4.51 -4.01
C MET A 177 1.95 -5.77 -3.47
N LEU A 178 2.33 -5.77 -2.19
CA LEU A 178 2.93 -6.94 -1.53
C LEU A 178 1.95 -8.11 -1.43
N ALA A 179 0.66 -7.84 -1.20
CA ALA A 179 -0.37 -8.87 -1.18
C ALA A 179 -0.55 -9.49 -2.57
N GLU A 180 -0.62 -8.66 -3.61
CA GLU A 180 -0.72 -9.11 -5.01
C GLU A 180 0.51 -9.94 -5.43
N LEU A 181 1.73 -9.46 -5.13
CA LEU A 181 2.96 -10.19 -5.43
C LEU A 181 3.00 -11.57 -4.76
N ARG A 182 2.57 -11.67 -3.49
CA ARG A 182 2.49 -12.94 -2.77
C ARG A 182 1.50 -13.89 -3.42
N GLU A 183 0.37 -13.39 -3.89
CA GLU A 183 -0.65 -14.19 -4.56
C GLU A 183 -0.14 -14.71 -5.91
N THR A 184 0.45 -13.85 -6.74
CA THR A 184 1.06 -14.28 -8.01
C THR A 184 2.17 -15.30 -7.79
N ASN A 185 3.02 -15.12 -6.76
CA ASN A 185 4.07 -16.08 -6.46
C ASN A 185 3.50 -17.46 -6.08
N ARG A 186 2.45 -17.51 -5.26
CA ARG A 186 1.75 -18.77 -4.95
C ARG A 186 1.18 -19.45 -6.20
N GLN A 187 0.59 -18.68 -7.11
CA GLN A 187 0.07 -19.21 -8.37
C GLN A 187 1.19 -19.77 -9.25
N LEU A 188 2.32 -19.07 -9.36
CA LEU A 188 3.49 -19.55 -10.09
C LEU A 188 4.06 -20.83 -9.48
N GLN A 189 4.16 -20.91 -8.15
CA GLN A 189 4.59 -22.12 -7.44
C GLN A 189 3.63 -23.29 -7.73
N SER A 190 2.33 -23.09 -7.58
CA SER A 190 1.33 -24.13 -7.88
C SER A 190 1.38 -24.60 -9.34
N HIS A 191 1.58 -23.69 -10.30
CA HIS A 191 1.76 -24.05 -11.70
C HIS A 191 3.07 -24.79 -11.95
N ALA A 192 4.15 -24.40 -11.29
CA ALA A 192 5.43 -25.10 -11.37
C ALA A 192 5.29 -26.55 -10.87
N ASP A 193 4.64 -26.75 -9.72
CA ASP A 193 4.40 -28.07 -9.15
C ASP A 193 3.56 -28.96 -10.09
N GLN A 194 2.49 -28.40 -10.69
CA GLN A 194 1.67 -29.11 -11.67
C GLN A 194 2.47 -29.49 -12.93
N VAL A 195 3.32 -28.60 -13.42
CA VAL A 195 4.17 -28.86 -14.59
C VAL A 195 5.19 -29.96 -14.26
N GLU A 196 5.78 -29.94 -13.07
CA GLU A 196 6.70 -30.96 -12.59
C GLU A 196 6.01 -32.33 -12.50
N GLU A 197 4.82 -32.40 -11.90
CA GLU A 197 4.03 -33.64 -11.81
C GLU A 197 3.70 -34.19 -13.20
N LEU A 198 3.20 -33.34 -14.11
CA LEU A 198 2.88 -33.74 -15.48
C LEU A 198 4.13 -34.17 -16.27
N ALA A 199 5.27 -33.51 -16.07
CA ALA A 199 6.54 -33.92 -16.67
C ALA A 199 6.97 -35.30 -16.15
N GLY A 200 6.87 -35.53 -14.84
CA GLY A 200 7.14 -36.83 -14.21
C GLY A 200 6.25 -37.94 -14.75
N LEU A 201 4.94 -37.70 -14.90
CA LEU A 201 4.00 -38.67 -15.48
C LEU A 201 4.28 -38.96 -16.96
N ARG A 202 4.60 -37.92 -17.76
CA ARG A 202 4.98 -38.10 -19.17
C ARG A 202 6.23 -38.95 -19.30
N GLU A 203 7.23 -38.72 -18.46
CA GLU A 203 8.48 -39.47 -18.48
C GLU A 203 8.26 -40.94 -18.09
N ARG A 204 7.45 -41.21 -17.06
CA ARG A 204 7.07 -42.58 -16.69
C ARG A 204 6.34 -43.31 -17.83
N ASN A 205 5.41 -42.65 -18.50
CA ASN A 205 4.71 -43.24 -19.65
C ASN A 205 5.64 -43.51 -20.84
N ARG A 206 6.55 -42.56 -21.13
CA ARG A 206 7.57 -42.73 -22.17
C ARG A 206 8.47 -43.93 -21.88
N LEU A 207 8.92 -44.07 -20.63
CA LEU A 207 9.71 -45.21 -20.18
C LEU A 207 8.93 -46.52 -20.33
N ALA A 208 7.68 -46.58 -19.84
CA ALA A 208 6.84 -47.78 -19.95
C ALA A 208 6.65 -48.24 -21.41
N ARG A 209 6.49 -47.30 -22.35
CA ARG A 209 6.37 -47.62 -23.78
C ARG A 209 7.66 -48.14 -24.38
N ASN A 210 8.78 -47.46 -24.12
CA ASN A 210 10.11 -47.90 -24.57
C ASN A 210 10.46 -49.30 -24.03
N LEU A 211 10.08 -49.59 -22.78
CA LEU A 211 10.19 -50.93 -22.19
C LEU A 211 9.35 -51.93 -22.97
N HIS A 212 8.06 -51.65 -23.14
CA HIS A 212 7.13 -52.57 -23.81
C HIS A 212 7.59 -52.90 -25.23
N ASP A 213 8.05 -51.90 -26.00
CA ASP A 213 8.54 -52.09 -27.36
C ASP A 213 9.80 -52.98 -27.38
N THR A 214 10.76 -52.70 -26.48
CA THR A 214 12.00 -53.48 -26.36
C THR A 214 11.71 -54.93 -25.95
N VAL A 215 10.83 -55.14 -24.98
CA VAL A 215 10.44 -56.48 -24.50
C VAL A 215 9.70 -57.26 -25.58
N SER A 216 8.75 -56.63 -26.26
CA SER A 216 7.98 -57.26 -27.35
C SER A 216 8.90 -57.68 -28.49
N GLN A 217 9.87 -56.84 -28.86
CA GLN A 217 10.86 -57.16 -29.89
C GLN A 217 11.74 -58.36 -29.49
N LEU A 218 12.25 -58.38 -28.25
CA LEU A 218 13.07 -59.48 -27.75
C LEU A 218 12.27 -60.81 -27.70
N LEU A 219 11.04 -60.78 -27.19
CA LEU A 219 10.17 -61.95 -27.14
C LEU A 219 9.82 -62.47 -28.54
N PHE A 220 9.58 -61.57 -29.50
CA PHE A 220 9.33 -61.95 -30.88
C PHE A 220 10.53 -62.69 -31.49
N SER A 221 11.76 -62.17 -31.29
CA SER A 221 12.99 -62.84 -31.73
C SER A 221 13.15 -64.24 -31.10
N VAL A 222 12.87 -64.39 -29.80
CA VAL A 222 12.92 -65.70 -29.12
C VAL A 222 11.89 -66.67 -29.70
N VAL A 223 10.65 -66.23 -29.91
CA VAL A 223 9.58 -67.05 -30.49
C VAL A 223 9.93 -67.49 -31.93
N LEU A 224 10.43 -66.56 -32.75
CA LEU A 224 10.80 -66.85 -34.14
C LEU A 224 11.96 -67.86 -34.24
N THR A 225 13.00 -67.67 -33.42
CA THR A 225 14.18 -68.56 -33.36
C THR A 225 13.80 -69.94 -32.84
N SER A 226 12.93 -70.00 -31.82
CA SER A 226 12.37 -71.26 -31.31
C SER A 226 11.60 -72.03 -32.38
N ARG A 227 10.78 -71.32 -33.18
CA ARG A 227 10.05 -71.92 -34.30
C ARG A 227 10.99 -72.39 -35.43
N SER A 228 12.07 -71.66 -35.70
CA SER A 228 13.14 -72.08 -36.63
C SER A 228 13.75 -73.40 -36.19
N ALA A 229 14.12 -73.51 -34.91
CA ALA A 229 14.68 -74.72 -34.32
C ALA A 229 13.71 -75.93 -34.43
N GLN A 230 12.40 -75.72 -34.21
CA GLN A 230 11.39 -76.78 -34.39
C GLN A 230 11.30 -77.27 -35.84
N ILE A 231 11.30 -76.36 -36.82
CA ILE A 231 11.24 -76.74 -38.25
C ILE A 231 12.50 -77.50 -38.68
N LEU A 232 13.67 -77.11 -38.17
CA LEU A 232 14.95 -77.78 -38.45
C LEU A 232 15.06 -79.15 -37.78
N LEU A 233 14.31 -79.41 -36.70
CA LEU A 233 14.26 -80.71 -36.05
C LEU A 233 13.81 -81.82 -37.01
N ASP A 234 12.82 -81.52 -37.85
CA ASP A 234 12.25 -82.45 -38.82
C ASP A 234 13.03 -82.49 -40.15
N ARG A 235 13.82 -81.44 -40.46
CA ARG A 235 14.48 -81.27 -41.78
C ARG A 235 16.00 -81.43 -41.78
N ASP A 236 16.70 -80.92 -40.77
CA ASP A 236 18.18 -80.93 -40.68
C ASP A 236 18.64 -80.96 -39.19
N PRO A 237 18.62 -82.15 -38.55
CA PRO A 237 18.92 -82.31 -37.13
C PRO A 237 20.30 -81.79 -36.69
N PRO A 238 21.39 -81.90 -37.48
CA PRO A 238 22.68 -81.28 -37.18
C PRO A 238 22.63 -79.75 -37.02
N GLN A 239 21.74 -79.04 -37.73
CA GLN A 239 21.61 -77.58 -37.63
C GLN A 239 20.90 -77.10 -36.36
N VAL A 240 20.06 -77.95 -35.76
CA VAL A 240 19.30 -77.63 -34.53
C VAL A 240 20.21 -77.16 -33.40
N ARG A 241 21.39 -77.78 -33.24
CA ARG A 241 22.33 -77.42 -32.17
C ARG A 241 22.78 -75.96 -32.26
N ARG A 242 23.02 -75.46 -33.47
CA ARG A 242 23.41 -74.06 -33.71
C ARG A 242 22.26 -73.10 -33.42
N GLU A 243 21.04 -73.44 -33.80
CA GLU A 243 19.85 -72.61 -33.50
C GLU A 243 19.52 -72.57 -32.00
N LEU A 244 19.76 -73.67 -31.27
CA LEU A 244 19.62 -73.68 -29.81
C LEU A 244 20.69 -72.84 -29.11
N GLU A 245 21.92 -72.80 -29.62
CA GLU A 245 22.98 -71.89 -29.14
C GLU A 245 22.60 -70.42 -29.37
N VAL A 246 22.09 -70.09 -30.56
CA VAL A 246 21.57 -68.74 -30.89
C VAL A 246 20.38 -68.37 -29.99
N LEU A 247 19.45 -69.29 -29.75
CA LEU A 247 18.33 -69.09 -28.83
C LEU A 247 18.83 -68.81 -27.40
N GLN A 248 19.82 -69.55 -26.90
CA GLN A 248 20.41 -69.32 -25.58
C GLN A 248 21.04 -67.93 -25.48
N GLU A 249 21.80 -67.52 -26.49
CA GLU A 249 22.46 -66.21 -26.52
C GLU A 249 21.45 -65.05 -26.61
N LEU A 250 20.41 -65.19 -27.44
CA LEU A 250 19.30 -64.24 -27.53
C LEU A 250 18.55 -64.12 -26.20
N THR A 251 18.29 -65.25 -25.53
CA THR A 251 17.57 -65.27 -24.24
C THR A 251 18.41 -64.64 -23.13
N ALA A 252 19.72 -64.93 -23.09
CA ALA A 252 20.65 -64.32 -22.13
C ALA A 252 20.77 -62.80 -22.35
N THR A 253 20.87 -62.37 -23.62
CA THR A 253 20.90 -60.96 -24.01
C THR A 253 19.60 -60.25 -23.63
N ALA A 254 18.44 -60.88 -23.88
CA ALA A 254 17.13 -60.34 -23.52
C ALA A 254 17.01 -60.16 -21.99
N LEU A 255 17.44 -61.15 -21.21
CA LEU A 255 17.41 -61.12 -19.75
C LEU A 255 18.31 -59.99 -19.18
N ASN A 256 19.51 -59.82 -19.75
CA ASN A 256 20.42 -58.75 -19.33
C ASN A 256 19.87 -57.36 -19.68
N LYS A 257 19.26 -57.21 -20.87
CA LYS A 257 18.66 -55.94 -21.29
C LYS A 257 17.45 -55.57 -20.42
N LEU A 258 16.61 -56.54 -20.08
CA LEU A 258 15.50 -56.40 -19.14
C LEU A 258 15.98 -55.98 -17.74
N ARG A 259 17.01 -56.65 -17.20
CA ARG A 259 17.57 -56.32 -15.88
C ARG A 259 18.17 -54.91 -15.84
N SER A 260 18.91 -54.54 -16.88
CA SER A 260 19.50 -53.19 -17.00
C SER A 260 18.40 -52.12 -17.04
N LEU A 261 17.36 -52.33 -17.84
CA LEU A 261 16.22 -51.42 -17.94
C LEU A 261 15.47 -51.28 -16.60
N ILE A 262 15.16 -52.39 -15.90
CA ILE A 262 14.49 -52.35 -14.59
C ILE A 262 15.35 -51.60 -13.55
N SER A 263 16.67 -51.74 -13.60
CA SER A 263 17.57 -50.99 -12.69
C SER A 263 17.50 -49.47 -12.91
N GLN A 264 17.28 -49.01 -14.15
CA GLN A 264 17.15 -47.58 -14.47
C GLN A 264 15.79 -46.98 -14.06
N LEU A 265 14.79 -47.82 -13.81
CA LEU A 265 13.44 -47.43 -13.38
C LEU A 265 13.26 -47.38 -11.87
N ARG A 266 14.23 -47.90 -11.11
CA ARG A 266 14.21 -47.91 -9.66
C ARG A 266 15.28 -46.92 -9.16
N PRO A 267 14.93 -45.63 -8.98
CA PRO A 267 15.83 -44.70 -8.29
C PRO A 267 16.04 -45.14 -6.83
#